data_AF-A0A519TGN5-F1
#
_entry.id   AF-A0A519TGN5-F1
#
_cell.length_a   1.000
_cell.length_b   1.000
_cell.length_c   1.000
_cell.angle_alpha   90.00
_cell.angle_beta   90.00
_cell.angle_gamma   90.00
#
_symmetry.space_group_name_H-M   'P 1'
#
loop_
_entity.id
_entity.type
_entity.pdbx_description
1 polymer ?
#
loop_
_entity_poly.entity_id
_entity_poly.type
_entity_poly.pdbx_seq_one_letter_code
_entity_poly.pdbx_strand_id
1 'polypeptide(L)'
;TTPESAGLKGDHLAGKYYVLFEKHYREEIKQLEAEGVTNEVAKKQAPLMLEAQEMLQKWEAGDEEVMALWHRMNSWVYDGFNATYANIGVDFDKFYYESGTYLLGKERVEEGLQKGVFFKKENGSVWVDLQAEGLDEKLLLRADGTSVYITQDLGTAELKYQDFGYDSSIYVIADEQNYHMQVLQATLKKLGKPYADAIHHLSYGMVDLPSGKMKSREGTVVDADELVKEVEEAAEAATLEKGKTEGLGEEELAALYHTLGLGALKYYLLKVDPKKRMLFNPAESVRLEGDTGPFIQYSYARISKIRRDAEATGVAADADFSQLGDLHPAEAALIQQLAGYAGVVAEAAQALSPAIVAQYAYEVAKSYNRFYTEVPILKEADLVKKTFRVALSAKTAETIKTSLGLLGIAVPERM
;
A
#
# COMPACT_ATOMS: atom_id res chain seq x y z
N THR A 1 -18.15 -23.72 12.01
CA THR A 1 -18.22 -23.14 10.66
C THR A 1 -16.81 -22.93 10.15
N THR A 2 -16.50 -23.39 8.93
CA THR A 2 -15.25 -23.10 8.20
C THR A 2 -15.52 -22.15 7.04
N PRO A 3 -14.50 -21.52 6.43
CA PRO A 3 -14.65 -20.66 5.25
C PRO A 3 -15.42 -21.35 4.11
N GLU A 4 -15.10 -22.61 3.82
CA GLU A 4 -15.71 -23.41 2.76
C GLU A 4 -17.18 -23.66 3.05
N SER A 5 -17.53 -24.05 4.28
CA SER A 5 -18.93 -24.28 4.67
C SER A 5 -19.78 -23.01 4.68
N ALA A 6 -19.14 -21.84 4.83
CA ALA A 6 -19.81 -20.55 4.87
C ALA A 6 -19.89 -19.87 3.49
N GLY A 7 -19.14 -20.35 2.49
CA GLY A 7 -18.96 -19.64 1.22
C GLY A 7 -18.34 -18.26 1.39
N LEU A 8 -17.49 -18.08 2.41
CA LEU A 8 -16.83 -16.81 2.72
C LEU A 8 -15.33 -16.98 2.63
N LYS A 9 -14.66 -15.92 2.17
CA LYS A 9 -13.20 -15.77 2.27
C LYS A 9 -12.77 -15.82 3.75
N GLY A 10 -11.60 -16.38 4.04
CA GLY A 10 -11.20 -16.73 5.42
C GLY A 10 -11.07 -15.54 6.37
N ASP A 11 -10.45 -14.45 5.92
CA ASP A 11 -10.38 -13.17 6.62
C ASP A 11 -11.76 -12.51 6.80
N HIS A 12 -12.66 -12.65 5.81
CA HIS A 12 -14.04 -12.16 5.93
C HIS A 12 -14.83 -12.96 6.96
N LEU A 13 -14.61 -14.28 7.05
CA LEU A 13 -15.20 -15.13 8.09
C LEU A 13 -14.71 -14.71 9.48
N ALA A 14 -13.40 -14.51 9.65
CA ALA A 14 -12.82 -14.05 10.90
C ALA A 14 -13.37 -12.67 11.30
N GLY A 15 -13.42 -11.72 10.35
CA GLY A 15 -14.00 -10.38 10.54
C GLY A 15 -15.47 -10.44 10.94
N LYS A 16 -16.27 -11.31 10.31
CA LYS A 16 -17.67 -11.54 10.69
C LYS A 16 -17.81 -11.94 12.15
N TYR A 17 -17.06 -12.95 12.59
CA TYR A 17 -17.15 -13.42 13.99
C TYR A 17 -16.59 -12.40 14.98
N TYR A 18 -15.59 -11.61 14.60
CA TYR A 18 -15.11 -10.49 15.41
C TYR A 18 -16.21 -9.43 15.63
N VAL A 19 -16.96 -9.06 14.58
CA VAL A 19 -18.10 -8.14 14.69
C VAL A 19 -19.22 -8.74 15.54
N LEU A 20 -19.51 -10.04 15.41
CA LEU A 20 -20.49 -10.72 16.25
C LEU A 20 -20.07 -10.73 17.73
N PHE A 21 -18.80 -11.01 18.02
CA PHE A 21 -18.25 -10.95 19.37
C PHE A 21 -18.45 -9.57 19.97
N GLU A 22 -18.04 -8.51 19.28
CA GLU A 22 -18.18 -7.13 19.76
C GLU A 22 -19.64 -6.74 20.00
N LYS A 23 -20.56 -7.20 19.13
CA LYS A 23 -22.00 -6.97 19.31
C LYS A 23 -22.51 -7.61 20.61
N HIS A 24 -22.27 -8.90 20.80
CA HIS A 24 -22.74 -9.62 21.99
C HIS A 24 -22.03 -9.16 23.26
N TYR A 25 -20.73 -8.87 23.20
CA TYR A 25 -19.98 -8.29 24.32
C TYR A 25 -20.58 -6.96 24.78
N ARG A 26 -21.00 -6.09 23.85
CA ARG A 26 -21.71 -4.84 24.20
C ARG A 26 -23.09 -5.09 24.81
N GLU A 27 -23.80 -6.13 24.39
CA GLU A 27 -25.08 -6.53 24.98
C GLU A 27 -24.88 -7.00 26.43
N GLU A 28 -23.87 -7.81 26.70
CA GLU A 28 -23.51 -8.27 28.04
C GLU A 28 -23.09 -7.10 28.96
N ILE A 29 -22.29 -6.16 28.47
CA ILE A 29 -21.93 -4.96 29.24
C ILE A 29 -23.20 -4.19 29.64
N LYS A 30 -24.11 -3.95 28.69
CA LYS A 30 -25.36 -3.22 28.97
C LYS A 30 -26.24 -3.94 29.99
N GLN A 31 -26.26 -5.27 29.96
CA GLN A 31 -26.99 -6.06 30.94
C GLN A 31 -26.39 -5.90 32.35
N LEU A 32 -25.07 -6.04 32.49
CA LEU A 32 -24.38 -5.85 33.77
C LEU A 32 -24.55 -4.42 34.31
N GLU A 33 -24.55 -3.41 33.42
CA GLU A 33 -24.85 -2.03 33.79
C GLU A 33 -26.29 -1.87 34.32
N ALA A 34 -27.26 -2.55 33.70
CA ALA A 34 -28.65 -2.57 34.16
C ALA A 34 -28.80 -3.26 35.53
N GLU A 35 -27.91 -4.19 35.86
CA GLU A 35 -27.82 -4.87 37.16
C GLU A 35 -27.06 -4.06 38.22
N GLY A 36 -26.59 -2.85 37.88
CA GLY A 36 -25.95 -1.90 38.81
C GLY A 36 -24.42 -1.98 38.83
N VAL A 37 -23.80 -2.74 37.92
CA VAL A 37 -22.35 -2.80 37.78
C VAL A 37 -21.85 -1.56 37.03
N THR A 38 -20.75 -0.97 37.47
CA THR A 38 -20.17 0.19 36.78
C THR A 38 -19.61 -0.22 35.41
N ASN A 39 -19.62 0.69 34.43
CA ASN A 39 -19.14 0.41 33.06
C ASN A 39 -17.74 -0.22 33.02
N GLU A 40 -16.80 0.26 33.85
CA GLU A 40 -15.44 -0.26 33.91
C GLU A 40 -15.37 -1.70 34.43
N VAL A 41 -16.21 -2.04 35.41
CA VAL A 41 -16.28 -3.39 35.97
C VAL A 41 -17.03 -4.31 35.01
N ALA A 42 -18.14 -3.83 34.42
CA ALA A 42 -18.92 -4.58 33.44
C ALA A 42 -18.08 -5.00 32.23
N LYS A 43 -17.22 -4.11 31.71
CA LYS A 43 -16.28 -4.43 30.63
C LYS A 43 -15.34 -5.58 30.96
N LYS A 44 -14.91 -5.71 32.22
CA LYS A 44 -13.98 -6.77 32.67
C LYS A 44 -14.70 -8.07 33.08
N GLN A 45 -15.94 -7.97 33.53
CA GLN A 45 -16.71 -9.09 34.06
C GLN A 45 -17.75 -9.66 33.08
N ALA A 46 -17.94 -9.04 31.92
CA ALA A 46 -18.77 -9.61 30.87
C ALA A 46 -18.34 -11.06 30.57
N PRO A 47 -19.27 -12.03 30.56
CA PRO A 47 -18.96 -13.45 30.35
C PRO A 47 -18.04 -13.69 29.14
N LEU A 48 -18.31 -13.09 27.98
CA LEU A 48 -17.48 -13.23 26.79
C LEU A 48 -16.06 -12.71 26.97
N MET A 49 -15.86 -11.66 27.76
CA MET A 49 -14.51 -11.15 28.06
C MET A 49 -13.75 -12.10 28.99
N LEU A 50 -14.42 -12.72 29.95
CA LEU A 50 -13.81 -13.72 30.83
C LEU A 50 -13.40 -14.97 30.04
N GLU A 51 -14.26 -15.45 29.14
CA GLU A 51 -13.94 -16.57 28.24
C GLU A 51 -12.77 -16.23 27.30
N ALA A 52 -12.73 -15.01 26.75
CA ALA A 52 -11.63 -14.55 25.92
C ALA A 52 -10.30 -14.47 26.70
N GLN A 53 -10.34 -14.01 27.96
CA GLN A 53 -9.16 -13.98 28.84
C GLN A 53 -8.68 -15.39 29.18
N GLU A 54 -9.58 -16.32 29.48
CA GLU A 54 -9.23 -17.72 29.73
C GLU A 54 -8.58 -18.35 28.49
N MET A 55 -9.12 -18.10 27.30
CA MET A 55 -8.55 -18.57 26.04
C MET A 55 -7.16 -17.98 25.78
N LEU A 56 -6.94 -16.70 26.08
CA LEU A 56 -5.62 -16.06 25.99
C LEU A 56 -4.61 -16.72 26.94
N GLN A 57 -5.00 -16.99 28.19
CA GLN A 57 -4.12 -17.67 29.15
C GLN A 57 -3.74 -19.09 28.69
N LYS A 58 -4.69 -19.84 28.13
CA LYS A 58 -4.42 -21.16 27.53
C LYS A 58 -3.47 -21.06 26.34
N TRP A 59 -3.65 -20.06 25.49
CA TRP A 59 -2.75 -19.78 24.36
C TRP A 59 -1.32 -19.47 24.83
N GLU A 60 -1.16 -18.60 25.83
CA GLU A 60 0.16 -18.29 26.42
C GLU A 60 0.81 -19.50 27.11
N ALA A 61 0.01 -20.38 27.70
CA ALA A 61 0.47 -21.62 28.31
C ALA A 61 0.81 -22.72 27.28
N GLY A 62 0.55 -22.49 25.99
CA GLY A 62 0.82 -23.45 24.92
C GLY A 62 -0.14 -24.64 24.89
N ASP A 63 -1.39 -24.45 25.35
CA ASP A 63 -2.43 -25.49 25.29
C ASP A 63 -2.63 -25.99 23.84
N GLU A 64 -2.54 -27.30 23.64
CA GLU A 64 -2.48 -27.91 22.31
C GLU A 64 -3.74 -27.64 21.48
N GLU A 65 -4.93 -27.70 22.10
CA GLU A 65 -6.20 -27.49 21.39
C GLU A 65 -6.38 -26.02 20.99
N VAL A 66 -6.08 -25.10 21.91
CA VAL A 66 -6.16 -23.65 21.65
C VAL A 66 -5.14 -23.23 20.60
N MET A 67 -3.90 -23.73 20.67
CA MET A 67 -2.86 -23.46 19.66
C MET A 67 -3.26 -24.01 18.29
N ALA A 68 -3.77 -25.24 18.22
CA ALA A 68 -4.22 -25.84 16.95
C ALA A 68 -5.37 -25.04 16.33
N LEU A 69 -6.35 -24.61 17.14
CA LEU A 69 -7.43 -23.74 16.68
C LEU A 69 -6.90 -22.39 16.17
N TRP A 70 -5.99 -21.76 16.93
CA TRP A 70 -5.37 -20.49 16.58
C TRP A 70 -4.61 -20.58 15.25
N HIS A 71 -3.78 -21.60 15.06
CA HIS A 71 -3.06 -21.82 13.81
C HIS A 71 -4.02 -21.99 12.62
N ARG A 72 -5.07 -22.80 12.78
CA ARG A 72 -6.07 -23.02 11.74
C ARG A 72 -6.84 -21.75 11.38
N MET A 73 -7.21 -20.94 12.37
CA MET A 73 -7.91 -19.68 12.10
C MET A 73 -7.00 -18.67 11.40
N ASN A 74 -5.74 -18.56 11.82
CA ASN A 74 -4.78 -17.69 11.17
C ASN A 74 -4.47 -18.12 9.74
N SER A 75 -4.36 -19.43 9.45
CA SER A 75 -4.13 -19.88 8.08
C SER A 75 -5.26 -19.43 7.15
N TRP A 76 -6.52 -19.50 7.58
CA TRP A 76 -7.65 -18.98 6.79
C TRP A 76 -7.56 -17.49 6.52
N VAL A 77 -7.13 -16.71 7.53
CA VAL A 77 -6.94 -15.26 7.38
C VAL A 77 -5.81 -14.97 6.40
N TYR A 78 -4.68 -15.68 6.51
CA TYR A 78 -3.54 -15.51 5.61
C TYR A 78 -3.86 -15.92 4.18
N ASP A 79 -4.57 -17.02 3.97
CA ASP A 79 -5.05 -17.44 2.64
C ASP A 79 -5.96 -16.38 2.03
N GLY A 80 -6.82 -15.78 2.85
CA GLY A 80 -7.65 -14.64 2.47
C GLY A 80 -6.81 -13.43 2.05
N PHE A 81 -5.88 -12.99 2.90
CA PHE A 81 -4.99 -11.86 2.57
C PHE A 81 -4.17 -12.11 1.32
N ASN A 82 -3.66 -13.33 1.12
CA ASN A 82 -2.92 -13.72 -0.08
C ASN A 82 -3.77 -13.57 -1.34
N ALA A 83 -5.07 -13.93 -1.29
CA ALA A 83 -5.98 -13.71 -2.41
C ALA A 83 -6.16 -12.21 -2.73
N THR A 84 -6.32 -11.36 -1.71
CA THR A 84 -6.37 -9.90 -1.91
C THR A 84 -5.06 -9.36 -2.46
N TYR A 85 -3.92 -9.75 -1.90
CA TYR A 85 -2.60 -9.30 -2.34
C TYR A 85 -2.33 -9.69 -3.79
N ALA A 86 -2.65 -10.93 -4.18
CA ALA A 86 -2.56 -11.37 -5.57
C ALA A 86 -3.46 -10.53 -6.48
N ASN A 87 -4.70 -10.27 -6.06
CA ASN A 87 -5.65 -9.45 -6.82
C ASN A 87 -5.16 -8.02 -7.05
N ILE A 88 -4.52 -7.39 -6.05
CA ILE A 88 -3.97 -6.04 -6.19
C ILE A 88 -2.54 -6.02 -6.72
N GLY A 89 -1.93 -7.17 -7.02
CA GLY A 89 -0.53 -7.27 -7.48
C GLY A 89 0.48 -6.79 -6.44
N VAL A 90 0.37 -7.30 -5.21
CA VAL A 90 1.32 -7.09 -4.11
C VAL A 90 1.86 -8.45 -3.68
N ASP A 91 3.16 -8.51 -3.41
CA ASP A 91 3.86 -9.69 -2.93
C ASP A 91 4.90 -9.33 -1.86
N PHE A 92 5.32 -10.32 -1.09
CA PHE A 92 6.26 -10.17 0.01
C PHE A 92 7.27 -11.31 0.03
N ASP A 93 8.55 -10.98 0.12
CA ASP A 93 9.62 -11.99 0.26
C ASP A 93 9.67 -12.62 1.65
N LYS A 94 9.20 -11.88 2.67
CA LYS A 94 9.32 -12.27 4.08
C LYS A 94 8.15 -11.71 4.90
N PHE A 95 7.61 -12.56 5.78
CA PHE A 95 6.63 -12.18 6.79
C PHE A 95 7.25 -12.24 8.18
N TYR A 96 7.03 -11.19 8.96
CA TYR A 96 7.41 -11.12 10.38
C TYR A 96 6.14 -11.06 11.21
N TYR A 97 5.95 -12.06 12.08
CA TYR A 97 4.80 -12.14 12.96
C TYR A 97 5.20 -11.65 14.35
N GLU A 98 4.41 -10.76 14.94
CA GLU A 98 4.64 -10.27 16.31
C GLU A 98 4.65 -11.39 17.36
N SER A 99 3.91 -12.48 17.08
CA SER A 99 3.92 -13.70 17.88
C SER A 99 5.29 -14.40 17.89
N GLY A 100 6.17 -14.11 16.93
CA GLY A 100 7.54 -14.60 16.88
C GLY A 100 8.58 -13.61 17.39
N THR A 101 8.30 -12.30 17.39
CA THR A 101 9.30 -11.27 17.71
C THR A 101 9.24 -10.77 19.16
N TYR A 102 8.15 -11.03 19.89
CA TYR A 102 8.00 -10.52 21.26
C TYR A 102 9.07 -11.04 22.24
N LEU A 103 9.57 -12.27 22.06
CA LEU A 103 10.65 -12.83 22.88
C LEU A 103 11.97 -12.10 22.64
N LEU A 104 12.36 -11.89 21.38
CA LEU A 104 13.51 -11.05 21.03
C LEU A 104 13.37 -9.64 21.61
N GLY A 105 12.16 -9.09 21.54
CA GLY A 105 11.82 -7.81 22.17
C GLY A 105 12.14 -7.79 23.67
N LYS A 106 11.69 -8.81 24.41
CA LYS A 106 11.98 -8.96 25.84
C LYS A 106 13.47 -9.07 26.12
N GLU A 107 14.23 -9.79 25.28
CA GLU A 107 15.70 -9.86 25.39
C GLU A 107 16.36 -8.48 25.23
N ARG A 108 15.86 -7.63 24.31
CA ARG A 108 16.37 -6.24 24.17
C ARG A 108 16.04 -5.38 25.39
N VAL A 109 14.88 -5.58 26.01
CA VAL A 109 14.52 -4.90 27.26
C VAL A 109 15.46 -5.32 28.40
N GLU A 110 15.75 -6.61 28.53
CA GLU A 110 16.70 -7.12 29.52
C GLU A 110 18.13 -6.60 29.28
N GLU A 111 18.58 -6.57 28.01
CA GLU A 111 19.86 -5.96 27.62
C GLU A 111 19.96 -4.50 28.09
N GLY A 112 18.90 -3.71 27.91
CA GLY A 112 18.89 -2.31 28.33
C GLY A 112 18.87 -2.10 29.84
N LEU A 113 18.23 -3.02 30.60
CA LEU A 113 18.32 -3.04 32.06
C LEU A 113 19.75 -3.34 32.53
N GLN A 114 20.41 -4.32 31.91
CA GLN A 114 21.80 -4.70 32.24
C GLN A 114 22.79 -3.57 31.92
N LYS A 115 22.56 -2.82 30.84
CA LYS A 115 23.34 -1.63 30.47
C LYS A 115 23.02 -0.39 31.31
N GLY A 116 21.97 -0.43 32.14
CA GLY A 116 21.53 0.71 32.95
C GLY A 116 20.90 1.86 32.15
N VAL A 117 20.49 1.60 30.90
CA VAL A 117 19.81 2.59 30.04
C VAL A 117 18.29 2.52 30.16
N PHE A 118 17.76 1.40 30.67
CA PHE A 118 16.36 1.24 31.08
C PHE A 118 16.28 1.09 32.60
N PHE A 119 15.10 1.34 33.17
CA PHE A 119 14.88 1.29 34.61
C PHE A 119 13.54 0.64 34.96
N LYS A 120 13.43 0.15 36.19
CA LYS A 120 12.19 -0.40 36.75
C LYS A 120 11.50 0.64 37.64
N LYS A 121 10.18 0.77 37.53
CA LYS A 121 9.36 1.50 38.50
C LYS A 121 9.04 0.61 39.71
N GLU A 122 8.51 1.21 40.77
CA GLU A 122 8.17 0.50 42.03
C GLU A 122 7.24 -0.70 41.83
N ASN A 123 6.34 -0.63 40.84
CA ASN A 123 5.42 -1.72 40.50
C ASN A 123 6.07 -2.86 39.68
N GLY A 124 7.36 -2.79 39.37
CA GLY A 124 8.09 -3.80 38.60
C GLY A 124 8.06 -3.63 37.09
N SER A 125 7.28 -2.67 36.55
CA SER A 125 7.27 -2.38 35.10
C SER A 125 8.59 -1.74 34.63
N VAL A 126 8.99 -2.02 33.39
CA VAL A 126 10.26 -1.56 32.79
C VAL A 126 10.02 -0.39 31.84
N TRP A 127 10.87 0.63 31.93
CA TRP A 127 10.74 1.89 31.20
C TRP A 127 12.07 2.36 30.62
N VAL A 128 11.98 3.19 29.59
CA VAL A 128 13.09 3.99 29.06
C VAL A 128 12.76 5.47 29.25
N ASP A 129 13.73 6.26 29.72
CA ASP A 129 13.63 7.71 29.76
C ASP A 129 14.17 8.26 28.44
N LEU A 130 13.35 9.02 27.72
CA LEU A 130 13.68 9.65 26.44
C LEU A 130 13.54 11.19 26.47
N GLN A 131 13.54 11.79 27.66
CA GLN A 131 13.35 13.24 27.82
C GLN A 131 14.47 14.07 27.18
N ALA A 132 15.70 13.58 27.19
CA ALA A 132 16.83 14.23 26.51
C ALA A 132 16.64 14.30 24.98
N GLU A 133 15.84 13.40 24.42
CA GLU A 133 15.47 13.33 23.01
C GLU A 133 14.17 14.11 22.69
N GLY A 134 13.58 14.79 23.68
CA GLY A 134 12.33 15.54 23.53
C GLY A 134 11.06 14.67 23.57
N LEU A 135 11.16 13.45 24.11
CA LEU A 135 10.05 12.48 24.25
C LEU A 135 9.76 12.21 25.74
N ASP A 136 8.72 11.42 26.05
CA ASP A 136 8.40 11.04 27.43
C ASP A 136 9.09 9.74 27.86
N GLU A 137 9.00 9.41 29.15
CA GLU A 137 9.27 8.05 29.60
C GLU A 137 8.30 7.06 28.93
N LYS A 138 8.84 6.00 28.34
CA LYS A 138 8.02 4.97 27.68
C LYS A 138 8.09 3.64 28.40
N LEU A 139 6.92 3.05 28.63
CA LEU A 139 6.76 1.66 29.08
C LEU A 139 7.28 0.70 28.01
N LEU A 140 8.23 -0.16 28.40
CA LEU A 140 8.79 -1.22 27.57
C LEU A 140 8.33 -2.62 27.98
N LEU A 141 7.92 -2.82 29.23
CA LEU A 141 7.39 -4.09 29.72
C LEU A 141 6.44 -3.85 30.90
N ARG A 142 5.26 -4.48 30.88
CA ARG A 142 4.29 -4.37 31.99
C ARG A 142 4.82 -5.04 33.25
N ALA A 143 4.22 -4.69 34.39
CA ALA A 143 4.56 -5.25 35.69
C ALA A 143 4.37 -6.78 35.77
N ASP A 144 3.42 -7.32 35.02
CA ASP A 144 3.17 -8.76 34.88
C ASP A 144 4.13 -9.47 33.91
N GLY A 145 5.08 -8.74 33.32
CA GLY A 145 6.04 -9.28 32.35
C GLY A 145 5.49 -9.43 30.92
N THR A 146 4.26 -9.00 30.65
CA THR A 146 3.70 -9.02 29.29
C THR A 146 4.30 -7.91 28.42
N SER A 147 4.51 -8.22 27.15
CA SER A 147 5.04 -7.29 26.15
C SER A 147 4.00 -6.27 25.72
N VAL A 148 4.48 -5.10 25.32
CA VAL A 148 3.70 -4.04 24.64
C VAL A 148 4.19 -3.91 23.20
N TYR A 149 3.49 -3.12 22.37
CA TYR A 149 3.85 -2.92 20.96
C TYR A 149 5.32 -2.52 20.76
N ILE A 150 5.82 -1.58 21.58
CA ILE A 150 7.22 -1.15 21.46
C ILE A 150 8.21 -2.29 21.75
N THR A 151 7.87 -3.23 22.64
CA THR A 151 8.67 -4.43 22.88
C THR A 151 8.74 -5.30 21.62
N GLN A 152 7.58 -5.54 20.99
CA GLN A 152 7.50 -6.37 19.78
C GLN A 152 8.30 -5.75 18.64
N ASP A 153 8.19 -4.43 18.44
CA ASP A 153 8.93 -3.72 17.40
C ASP A 153 10.44 -3.66 17.63
N LEU A 154 10.91 -3.64 18.89
CA LEU A 154 12.34 -3.82 19.19
C LEU A 154 12.84 -5.18 18.69
N GLY A 155 12.04 -6.23 18.90
CA GLY A 155 12.36 -7.57 18.40
C GLY A 155 12.31 -7.65 16.88
N THR A 156 11.28 -7.05 16.25
CA THR A 156 11.15 -7.00 14.79
C THR A 156 12.30 -6.26 14.13
N ALA A 157 12.73 -5.11 14.69
CA ALA A 157 13.85 -4.33 14.15
C ALA A 157 15.17 -5.10 14.23
N GLU A 158 15.42 -5.81 15.34
CA GLU A 158 16.57 -6.69 15.51
C GLU A 158 16.54 -7.85 14.51
N LEU A 159 15.41 -8.56 14.39
CA LEU A 159 15.29 -9.71 13.51
C LEU A 159 15.50 -9.33 12.03
N LYS A 160 14.92 -8.21 11.58
CA LYS A 160 15.17 -7.66 10.24
C LYS A 160 16.66 -7.38 10.02
N TYR A 161 17.36 -6.88 11.04
CA TYR A 161 18.78 -6.56 10.91
C TYR A 161 19.65 -7.82 10.89
N GLN A 162 19.30 -8.84 11.68
CA GLN A 162 19.97 -10.14 11.65
C GLN A 162 19.80 -10.83 10.29
N ASP A 163 18.61 -10.76 9.71
CA ASP A 163 18.31 -11.38 8.42
C ASP A 163 19.04 -10.70 7.24
N PHE A 164 19.14 -9.36 7.26
CA PHE A 164 19.56 -8.59 6.07
C PHE A 164 20.77 -7.68 6.24
N GLY A 165 21.19 -7.37 7.48
CA GLY A 165 22.27 -6.42 7.73
C GLY A 165 22.03 -5.04 7.10
N TYR A 166 20.79 -4.56 7.09
CA TYR A 166 20.37 -3.43 6.27
C TYR A 166 21.07 -2.10 6.63
N ASP A 167 21.38 -1.30 5.61
CA ASP A 167 21.81 0.10 5.75
C ASP A 167 20.63 1.09 5.76
N SER A 168 19.45 0.61 5.36
CA SER A 168 18.20 1.38 5.37
C SER A 168 17.01 0.45 5.57
N SER A 169 16.10 0.82 6.47
CA SER A 169 14.84 0.12 6.72
C SER A 169 13.70 1.12 6.80
N ILE A 170 12.89 1.16 5.74
CA ILE A 170 11.73 2.04 5.64
C ILE A 170 10.50 1.36 6.24
N TYR A 171 9.90 1.99 7.25
CA TYR A 171 8.65 1.60 7.87
C TYR A 171 7.52 2.43 7.23
N VAL A 172 6.66 1.79 6.45
CA VAL A 172 5.50 2.42 5.80
C VAL A 172 4.29 2.28 6.73
N ILE A 173 4.05 3.29 7.56
CA ILE A 173 3.04 3.23 8.65
C ILE A 173 2.31 4.58 8.71
N ALA A 174 1.00 4.55 9.03
CA ALA A 174 0.18 5.74 9.16
C ALA A 174 0.74 6.77 10.17
N ASP A 175 0.39 8.04 9.96
CA ASP A 175 0.80 9.18 10.78
C ASP A 175 0.39 9.10 12.26
N GLU A 176 -0.64 8.32 12.59
CA GLU A 176 -1.05 7.99 13.96
C GLU A 176 0.09 7.32 14.77
N GLN A 177 1.10 6.74 14.10
CA GLN A 177 2.24 6.05 14.74
C GLN A 177 3.56 6.86 14.73
N ASN A 178 3.53 8.14 14.34
CA ASN A 178 4.72 9.00 14.30
C ASN A 178 5.51 8.99 15.62
N TYR A 179 4.84 9.21 16.74
CA TYR A 179 5.46 9.21 18.07
C TYR A 179 6.05 7.84 18.42
N HIS A 180 5.35 6.76 18.08
CA HIS A 180 5.81 5.40 18.34
C HIS A 180 7.11 5.08 17.59
N MET A 181 7.22 5.49 16.32
CA MET A 181 8.42 5.28 15.53
C MET A 181 9.62 6.11 16.02
N GLN A 182 9.38 7.34 16.49
CA GLN A 182 10.41 8.16 17.14
C GLN A 182 10.93 7.49 18.41
N VAL A 183 10.02 6.98 19.25
CA VAL A 183 10.36 6.23 20.46
C VAL A 183 11.15 4.96 20.13
N LEU A 184 10.76 4.20 19.11
CA LEU A 184 11.49 3.00 18.68
C LEU A 184 12.93 3.32 18.31
N GLN A 185 13.13 4.30 17.43
CA GLN A 185 14.46 4.70 16.99
C GLN A 185 15.30 5.21 18.16
N ALA A 186 14.75 6.09 19.01
CA ALA A 186 15.46 6.62 20.18
C ALA A 186 15.83 5.52 21.19
N THR A 187 14.94 4.55 21.42
CA THR A 187 15.18 3.40 22.29
C THR A 187 16.33 2.53 21.77
N LEU A 188 16.34 2.24 20.46
CA LEU A 188 17.42 1.48 19.82
C LEU A 188 18.76 2.23 19.86
N LYS A 189 18.75 3.57 19.73
CA LYS A 189 19.94 4.41 19.93
C LYS A 189 20.49 4.31 21.34
N LYS A 190 19.63 4.39 22.37
CA LYS A 190 20.06 4.21 23.77
C LYS A 190 20.64 2.82 24.05
N LEU A 191 20.13 1.80 23.37
CA LEU A 191 20.72 0.44 23.42
C LEU A 191 22.07 0.34 22.70
N GLY A 192 22.45 1.34 21.89
CA GLY A 192 23.67 1.34 21.09
C GLY A 192 23.59 0.41 19.87
N LYS A 193 22.39 0.23 19.29
CA LYS A 193 22.20 -0.62 18.11
C LYS A 193 22.69 0.10 16.84
N PRO A 194 23.55 -0.54 16.01
CA PRO A 194 24.17 0.12 14.87
C PRO A 194 23.19 0.48 13.75
N TYR A 195 22.05 -0.21 13.70
CA TYR A 195 21.00 -0.02 12.70
C TYR A 195 19.94 1.01 13.10
N ALA A 196 20.05 1.64 14.27
CA ALA A 196 19.02 2.55 14.76
C ALA A 196 18.84 3.78 13.84
N ASP A 197 19.94 4.33 13.30
CA ASP A 197 19.90 5.46 12.35
C ASP A 197 19.42 5.07 10.95
N ALA A 198 19.47 3.78 10.60
CA ALA A 198 18.98 3.25 9.33
C ALA A 198 17.44 3.12 9.28
N ILE A 199 16.75 3.27 10.42
CA ILE A 199 15.30 3.20 10.48
C ILE A 199 14.69 4.52 10.00
N HIS A 200 13.86 4.46 8.96
CA HIS A 200 13.13 5.61 8.44
C HIS A 200 11.63 5.35 8.52
N HIS A 201 10.86 6.34 8.99
CA HIS A 201 9.41 6.26 8.98
C HIS A 201 8.86 6.99 7.77
N LEU A 202 8.35 6.24 6.79
CA LEU A 202 7.50 6.77 5.74
C LEU A 202 6.08 6.88 6.32
N SER A 203 5.83 8.00 6.98
CA SER A 203 4.53 8.36 7.53
C SER A 203 3.54 8.67 6.41
N TYR A 204 2.45 7.92 6.32
CA TYR A 204 1.37 8.23 5.39
C TYR A 204 0.11 8.76 6.09
N GLY A 205 -0.61 9.68 5.45
CA GLY A 205 -1.87 10.24 5.92
C GLY A 205 -3.05 9.30 5.66
N MET A 206 -4.10 9.43 6.48
CA MET A 206 -5.29 8.59 6.34
C MET A 206 -6.06 8.87 5.04
N VAL A 207 -6.72 7.82 4.53
CA VAL A 207 -7.64 7.90 3.38
C VAL A 207 -9.08 7.90 3.90
N ASP A 208 -9.84 8.94 3.55
CA ASP A 208 -11.28 9.02 3.80
C ASP A 208 -12.05 8.68 2.52
N LEU A 209 -13.27 8.15 2.65
CA LEU A 209 -14.20 7.96 1.54
C LEU A 209 -15.33 9.01 1.63
N PRO A 210 -16.00 9.37 0.51
CA PRO A 210 -17.14 10.29 0.53
C PRO A 210 -18.28 9.84 1.45
N SER A 211 -18.45 8.53 1.61
CA SER A 211 -19.42 7.90 2.52
C SER A 211 -19.02 7.95 4.00
N GLY A 212 -17.78 8.36 4.32
CA GLY A 212 -17.24 8.43 5.66
C GLY A 212 -15.83 7.82 5.79
N LYS A 213 -15.35 7.67 7.02
CA LYS A 213 -14.04 7.02 7.27
C LYS A 213 -14.12 5.53 6.89
N MET A 214 -13.01 4.97 6.40
CA MET A 214 -12.72 3.53 6.51
C MET A 214 -12.53 3.15 7.99
N LYS A 215 -13.58 3.19 8.82
CA LYS A 215 -13.52 2.69 10.21
C LYS A 215 -14.72 1.83 10.55
N SER A 216 -14.42 0.57 10.86
CA SER A 216 -15.31 -0.29 11.62
C SER A 216 -15.24 0.06 13.11
N ARG A 217 -16.40 0.42 13.66
CA ARG A 217 -16.91 0.09 15.01
C ARG A 217 -18.46 0.18 15.05
N GLU A 218 -19.08 0.51 13.91
CA GLU A 218 -20.54 0.64 13.70
C GLU A 218 -21.07 -0.16 12.49
N GLY A 219 -20.25 -0.99 11.84
CA GLY A 219 -20.74 -2.00 10.87
C GLY A 219 -20.61 -1.70 9.37
N THR A 220 -19.94 -0.61 8.97
CA THR A 220 -19.61 -0.35 7.56
C THR A 220 -18.10 -0.35 7.39
N VAL A 221 -17.53 -1.51 7.09
CA VAL A 221 -16.12 -1.65 6.73
C VAL A 221 -16.09 -1.73 5.22
N VAL A 222 -15.43 -0.79 4.56
CA VAL A 222 -15.08 -0.99 3.16
C VAL A 222 -13.83 -1.85 3.16
N ASP A 223 -13.99 -3.11 2.77
CA ASP A 223 -12.85 -4.03 2.64
C ASP A 223 -12.10 -3.75 1.32
N ALA A 224 -10.85 -4.21 1.25
CA ALA A 224 -10.01 -3.95 0.08
C ALA A 224 -10.57 -4.62 -1.19
N ASP A 225 -11.25 -5.75 -1.06
CA ASP A 225 -11.83 -6.49 -2.17
C ASP A 225 -13.04 -5.74 -2.75
N GLU A 226 -13.89 -5.18 -1.89
CA GLU A 226 -15.02 -4.32 -2.26
C GLU A 226 -14.53 -3.04 -2.95
N LEU A 227 -13.48 -2.39 -2.42
CA LEU A 227 -12.91 -1.20 -3.05
C LEU A 227 -12.38 -1.48 -4.46
N VAL A 228 -11.68 -2.60 -4.65
CA VAL A 228 -11.19 -3.03 -5.97
C VAL A 228 -12.35 -3.29 -6.91
N LYS A 229 -13.38 -4.01 -6.45
CA LYS A 229 -14.58 -4.26 -7.23
C LYS A 229 -15.30 -2.97 -7.63
N GLU A 230 -15.45 -2.01 -6.73
CA GLU A 230 -16.09 -0.71 -7.02
C GLU A 230 -15.35 0.06 -8.12
N VAL A 231 -14.01 0.10 -8.09
CA VAL A 231 -13.24 0.79 -9.12
C VAL A 231 -13.25 0.05 -10.46
N GLU A 232 -13.34 -1.28 -10.45
CA GLU A 232 -13.49 -2.09 -11.66
C GLU A 232 -14.83 -1.85 -12.34
N GLU A 233 -15.93 -1.89 -11.58
CA GLU A 233 -17.28 -1.60 -12.08
C GLU A 233 -17.36 -0.16 -12.64
N ALA A 234 -16.72 0.79 -11.97
CA ALA A 234 -16.63 2.17 -12.45
C ALA A 234 -15.79 2.30 -13.73
N ALA A 235 -14.71 1.53 -13.85
CA ALA A 235 -13.87 1.49 -15.05
C ALA A 235 -14.58 0.83 -16.24
N GLU A 236 -15.35 -0.24 -16.00
CA GLU A 236 -16.22 -0.87 -16.99
C GLU A 236 -17.22 0.14 -17.54
N ALA A 237 -17.98 0.81 -16.66
CA ALA A 237 -18.98 1.79 -17.06
C ALA A 237 -18.39 2.92 -17.91
N ALA A 238 -17.25 3.48 -17.48
CA ALA A 238 -16.54 4.54 -18.20
C ALA A 238 -16.01 4.10 -19.57
N THR A 239 -15.58 2.83 -19.69
CA THR A 239 -15.06 2.27 -20.95
C THR A 239 -16.19 2.02 -21.95
N LEU A 240 -17.33 1.48 -21.48
CA LEU A 240 -18.52 1.23 -22.30
C LEU A 240 -19.13 2.52 -22.86
N GLU A 241 -19.20 3.59 -22.06
CA GLU A 241 -19.71 4.90 -22.51
C GLU A 241 -18.96 5.45 -23.73
N LYS A 242 -17.65 5.18 -23.83
CA LYS A 242 -16.78 5.70 -24.90
C LYS A 242 -16.79 4.84 -26.17
N GLY A 243 -17.40 3.65 -26.15
CA GLY A 243 -17.56 2.78 -27.32
C GLY A 243 -16.25 2.22 -27.91
N LYS A 244 -15.20 2.03 -27.10
CA LYS A 244 -13.86 1.60 -27.57
C LYS A 244 -13.52 0.13 -27.29
N THR A 245 -14.53 -0.71 -27.13
CA THR A 245 -14.37 -2.14 -26.83
C THR A 245 -14.40 -3.05 -28.06
N GLU A 246 -14.42 -2.47 -29.28
CA GLU A 246 -14.58 -3.23 -30.52
C GLU A 246 -13.45 -4.27 -30.71
N GLY A 247 -13.85 -5.53 -30.83
CA GLY A 247 -12.95 -6.65 -31.09
C GLY A 247 -12.15 -7.16 -29.88
N LEU A 248 -12.66 -6.98 -28.65
CA LEU A 248 -12.21 -7.67 -27.45
C LEU A 248 -13.27 -8.70 -27.01
N GLY A 249 -12.84 -9.90 -26.62
CA GLY A 249 -13.70 -10.92 -26.00
C GLY A 249 -14.02 -10.60 -24.54
N GLU A 250 -14.96 -11.36 -23.93
CA GLU A 250 -15.37 -11.15 -22.53
C GLU A 250 -14.18 -11.24 -21.55
N GLU A 251 -13.30 -12.21 -21.71
CA GLU A 251 -12.10 -12.36 -20.86
C GLU A 251 -11.11 -11.19 -21.02
N GLU A 252 -10.93 -10.71 -22.26
CA GLU A 252 -10.05 -9.57 -22.53
C GLU A 252 -10.64 -8.27 -21.96
N LEU A 253 -11.96 -8.11 -21.98
CA LEU A 253 -12.66 -6.98 -21.37
C LEU A 253 -12.56 -7.01 -19.84
N ALA A 254 -12.78 -8.17 -19.22
CA ALA A 254 -12.61 -8.31 -17.78
C ALA A 254 -11.17 -7.95 -17.34
N ALA A 255 -10.16 -8.45 -18.05
CA ALA A 255 -8.76 -8.12 -17.77
C ALA A 255 -8.45 -6.62 -18.00
N LEU A 256 -9.07 -6.00 -19.02
CA LEU A 256 -8.95 -4.57 -19.26
C LEU A 256 -9.55 -3.77 -18.09
N TYR A 257 -10.78 -4.07 -17.67
CA TYR A 257 -11.45 -3.36 -16.58
C TYR A 257 -10.69 -3.50 -15.27
N HIS A 258 -10.18 -4.69 -14.96
CA HIS A 258 -9.28 -4.92 -13.83
C HIS A 258 -8.02 -4.05 -13.91
N THR A 259 -7.35 -4.02 -15.07
CA THR A 259 -6.15 -3.20 -15.29
C THR A 259 -6.43 -1.70 -15.12
N LEU A 260 -7.57 -1.22 -15.61
CA LEU A 260 -7.98 0.18 -15.50
C LEU A 260 -8.41 0.55 -14.09
N GLY A 261 -9.17 -0.32 -13.41
CA GLY A 261 -9.61 -0.14 -12.03
C GLY A 261 -8.42 -0.07 -11.06
N LEU A 262 -7.49 -1.02 -11.16
CA LEU A 262 -6.25 -0.97 -10.35
C LEU A 262 -5.37 0.23 -10.72
N GLY A 263 -5.29 0.58 -12.01
CA GLY A 263 -4.58 1.77 -12.45
C GLY A 263 -5.17 3.05 -11.86
N ALA A 264 -6.49 3.16 -11.83
CA ALA A 264 -7.22 4.26 -11.20
C ALA A 264 -6.96 4.32 -9.69
N LEU A 265 -7.15 3.21 -8.98
CA LEU A 265 -6.98 3.13 -7.52
C LEU A 265 -5.55 3.47 -7.11
N LYS A 266 -4.55 2.74 -7.65
CA LYS A 266 -3.15 2.93 -7.28
C LYS A 266 -2.65 4.32 -7.66
N TYR A 267 -2.96 4.80 -8.86
CA TYR A 267 -2.50 6.13 -9.29
C TYR A 267 -3.11 7.22 -8.40
N TYR A 268 -4.40 7.15 -8.12
CA TYR A 268 -5.08 8.16 -7.33
C TYR A 268 -4.52 8.25 -5.90
N LEU A 269 -4.17 7.11 -5.29
CA LEU A 269 -3.49 7.08 -3.99
C LEU A 269 -2.04 7.59 -4.08
N LEU A 270 -1.29 7.16 -5.09
CA LEU A 270 0.15 7.42 -5.19
C LEU A 270 0.50 8.81 -5.73
N LYS A 271 -0.41 9.49 -6.44
CA LYS A 271 -0.18 10.86 -6.95
C LYS A 271 -0.20 11.94 -5.88
N VAL A 272 -0.71 11.62 -4.69
CA VAL A 272 -0.74 12.52 -3.55
C VAL A 272 0.50 12.26 -2.69
N ASP A 273 1.11 13.34 -2.17
CA ASP A 273 2.22 13.22 -1.22
C ASP A 273 1.80 12.29 -0.06
N PRO A 274 2.60 11.25 0.28
CA PRO A 274 2.20 10.26 1.26
C PRO A 274 1.73 10.84 2.58
N LYS A 275 2.32 11.96 3.04
CA LYS A 275 2.00 12.57 4.35
C LYS A 275 0.65 13.26 4.38
N LYS A 276 0.01 13.49 3.24
CA LYS A 276 -1.26 14.19 3.17
C LYS A 276 -2.41 13.23 3.41
N ARG A 277 -3.32 13.64 4.28
CA ARG A 277 -4.66 13.05 4.36
C ARG A 277 -5.41 13.32 3.06
N MET A 278 -6.13 12.33 2.54
CA MET A 278 -6.84 12.48 1.26
C MET A 278 -8.24 11.88 1.28
N LEU A 279 -9.10 12.42 0.42
CA LEU A 279 -10.42 11.86 0.10
C LEU A 279 -10.27 11.01 -1.17
N PHE A 280 -10.62 9.73 -1.09
CA PHE A 280 -10.62 8.83 -2.24
C PHE A 280 -12.04 8.71 -2.82
N ASN A 281 -12.22 9.17 -4.06
CA ASN A 281 -13.49 9.06 -4.78
C ASN A 281 -13.33 8.09 -5.97
N PRO A 282 -13.90 6.87 -5.91
CA PRO A 282 -13.80 5.87 -6.97
C PRO A 282 -14.20 6.42 -8.35
N ALA A 283 -15.32 7.15 -8.43
CA ALA A 283 -15.85 7.67 -9.70
C ALA A 283 -14.93 8.73 -10.35
N GLU A 284 -14.23 9.53 -9.54
CA GLU A 284 -13.24 10.48 -10.06
C GLU A 284 -11.96 9.78 -10.52
N SER A 285 -11.58 8.69 -9.86
CA SER A 285 -10.33 7.99 -10.13
C SER A 285 -10.30 7.32 -11.51
N VAL A 286 -11.45 6.90 -12.02
CA VAL A 286 -11.58 6.14 -13.28
C VAL A 286 -11.73 7.00 -14.54
N ARG A 287 -11.75 8.33 -14.41
CA ARG A 287 -11.97 9.22 -15.56
C ARG A 287 -10.84 9.11 -16.58
N LEU A 288 -11.18 9.14 -17.88
CA LEU A 288 -10.19 9.12 -18.97
C LEU A 288 -9.58 10.48 -19.29
N GLU A 289 -10.10 11.55 -18.66
CA GLU A 289 -9.57 12.90 -18.74
C GLU A 289 -9.12 13.41 -17.37
N GLY A 290 -8.13 14.29 -17.38
CA GLY A 290 -7.56 14.87 -16.16
C GLY A 290 -6.38 14.06 -15.64
N ASP A 291 -6.00 14.35 -14.41
CA ASP A 291 -4.86 13.74 -13.72
C ASP A 291 -5.27 12.40 -13.08
N THR A 292 -5.34 11.35 -13.89
CA THR A 292 -5.79 10.01 -13.50
C THR A 292 -4.93 8.90 -14.13
N GLY A 293 -4.93 7.71 -13.51
CA GLY A 293 -4.24 6.54 -14.04
C GLY A 293 -4.76 6.12 -15.42
N PRO A 294 -6.09 6.01 -15.62
CA PRO A 294 -6.68 5.69 -16.91
C PRO A 294 -6.35 6.68 -18.03
N PHE A 295 -6.17 7.98 -17.75
CA PHE A 295 -5.70 8.94 -18.76
C PHE A 295 -4.29 8.56 -19.29
N ILE A 296 -3.40 8.17 -18.39
CA ILE A 296 -2.02 7.76 -18.74
C ILE A 296 -2.05 6.42 -19.49
N GLN A 297 -2.81 5.44 -18.99
CA GLN A 297 -3.01 4.14 -19.64
C GLN A 297 -3.60 4.29 -21.05
N TYR A 298 -4.57 5.20 -21.23
CA TYR A 298 -5.16 5.50 -22.54
C TYR A 298 -4.13 6.11 -23.51
N SER A 299 -3.24 6.96 -22.99
CA SER A 299 -2.13 7.52 -23.78
C SER A 299 -1.17 6.42 -24.24
N TYR A 300 -0.85 5.46 -23.36
CA TYR A 300 -0.05 4.28 -23.71
C TYR A 300 -0.74 3.42 -24.79
N ALA A 301 -2.01 3.06 -24.60
CA ALA A 301 -2.76 2.23 -25.57
C ALA A 301 -2.84 2.89 -26.96
N ARG A 302 -2.98 4.22 -27.01
CA ARG A 302 -2.92 4.98 -28.27
C ARG A 302 -1.56 4.87 -28.95
N ILE A 303 -0.47 4.98 -28.19
CA ILE A 303 0.88 4.79 -28.73
C ILE A 303 1.05 3.36 -29.25
N SER A 304 0.59 2.36 -28.50
CA SER A 304 0.64 0.96 -28.94
C SER A 304 -0.09 0.75 -30.27
N LYS A 305 -1.23 1.42 -30.50
CA LYS A 305 -1.89 1.42 -31.82
C LYS A 305 -1.01 2.02 -32.91
N ILE A 306 -0.42 3.20 -32.68
CA ILE A 306 0.46 3.86 -33.67
C ILE A 306 1.64 2.96 -34.04
N ARG A 307 2.22 2.27 -33.06
CA ARG A 307 3.32 1.33 -33.29
C ARG A 307 2.88 0.14 -34.16
N ARG A 308 1.73 -0.47 -33.89
CA ARG A 308 1.17 -1.55 -34.72
C ARG A 308 0.89 -1.09 -36.15
N ASP A 309 0.32 0.10 -36.32
CA ASP A 309 0.03 0.67 -37.65
C ASP A 309 1.32 1.02 -38.41
N ALA A 310 2.36 1.49 -37.71
CA ALA A 310 3.70 1.75 -38.28
C ALA A 310 4.38 0.44 -38.74
N GLU A 311 4.34 -0.59 -37.89
CA GLU A 311 4.90 -1.92 -38.21
C GLU A 311 4.19 -2.55 -39.42
N ALA A 312 2.86 -2.48 -39.48
CA ALA A 312 2.07 -2.96 -40.61
C ALA A 312 2.38 -2.24 -41.93
N THR A 313 2.91 -1.01 -41.87
CA THR A 313 3.33 -0.21 -43.03
C THR A 313 4.84 -0.26 -43.28
N GLY A 314 5.58 -1.08 -42.54
CA GLY A 314 7.03 -1.26 -42.70
C GLY A 314 7.88 -0.10 -42.20
N VAL A 315 7.33 0.79 -41.36
CA VAL A 315 8.06 1.90 -40.74
C VAL A 315 8.75 1.38 -39.48
N ALA A 316 10.03 1.07 -39.60
CA ALA A 316 10.85 0.63 -38.48
C ALA A 316 11.16 1.79 -37.52
N ALA A 317 11.28 1.54 -36.21
CA ALA A 317 11.56 2.57 -35.19
C ALA A 317 13.06 2.86 -35.03
N ASP A 318 13.92 2.03 -35.61
CA ASP A 318 15.37 2.18 -35.68
C ASP A 318 15.76 2.84 -37.01
N ALA A 319 16.13 4.12 -36.95
CA ALA A 319 16.63 4.80 -38.13
C ALA A 319 17.76 5.76 -37.80
N ASP A 320 18.51 6.08 -38.85
CA ASP A 320 19.46 7.19 -38.85
C ASP A 320 18.68 8.51 -38.86
N PHE A 321 18.81 9.28 -37.77
CA PHE A 321 18.22 10.61 -37.64
C PHE A 321 19.20 11.72 -38.03
N SER A 322 20.35 11.41 -38.64
CA SER A 322 21.37 12.40 -39.06
C SER A 322 20.84 13.45 -40.04
N GLN A 323 19.80 13.11 -40.80
CA GLN A 323 19.11 14.00 -41.74
C GLN A 323 17.85 14.66 -41.16
N LEU A 324 17.59 14.48 -39.87
CA LEU A 324 16.47 15.14 -39.21
C LEU A 324 16.71 16.65 -39.20
N GLY A 325 15.81 17.39 -39.84
CA GLY A 325 15.82 18.85 -39.80
C GLY A 325 15.32 19.41 -38.47
N ASP A 326 14.76 20.62 -38.49
CA ASP A 326 14.26 21.26 -37.29
C ASP A 326 13.13 20.46 -36.60
N LEU A 327 13.21 20.42 -35.28
CA LEU A 327 12.18 19.84 -34.42
C LEU A 327 11.00 20.80 -34.27
N HIS A 328 9.79 20.26 -34.33
CA HIS A 328 8.60 20.97 -33.90
C HIS A 328 8.71 21.26 -32.38
N PRO A 329 8.20 22.41 -31.88
CA PRO A 329 8.27 22.72 -30.45
C PRO A 329 7.69 21.63 -29.52
N ALA A 330 6.63 20.94 -29.95
CA ALA A 330 6.06 19.82 -29.20
C ALA A 330 6.97 18.58 -29.16
N GLU A 331 7.73 18.32 -30.22
CA GLU A 331 8.72 17.23 -30.26
C GLU A 331 9.87 17.55 -29.29
N ALA A 332 10.41 18.77 -29.36
CA ALA A 332 11.50 19.22 -28.49
C ALA A 332 11.10 19.19 -27.01
N ALA A 333 9.89 19.66 -26.68
CA ALA A 333 9.36 19.62 -25.32
C ALA A 333 9.23 18.19 -24.79
N LEU A 334 8.71 17.26 -25.59
CA LEU A 334 8.60 15.85 -25.21
C LEU A 334 9.98 15.21 -25.00
N ILE A 335 10.94 15.45 -25.89
CA ILE A 335 12.32 14.96 -25.73
C ILE A 335 12.93 15.45 -24.41
N GLN A 336 12.76 16.73 -24.08
CA GLN A 336 13.25 17.30 -22.82
C GLN A 336 12.62 16.62 -21.60
N GLN A 337 11.31 16.35 -21.63
CA GLN A 337 10.64 15.62 -20.54
C GLN A 337 11.23 14.21 -20.39
N LEU A 338 11.36 13.46 -21.49
CA LEU A 338 11.90 12.09 -21.48
C LEU A 338 13.35 12.04 -20.98
N ALA A 339 14.18 13.04 -21.31
CA ALA A 339 15.56 13.13 -20.86
C ALA A 339 15.70 13.32 -19.33
N GLY A 340 14.66 13.82 -18.66
CA GLY A 340 14.64 14.06 -17.22
C GLY A 340 14.37 12.83 -16.34
N TYR A 341 14.00 11.69 -16.94
CA TYR A 341 13.48 10.51 -16.21
C TYR A 341 14.35 10.05 -15.04
N ALA A 342 15.66 9.91 -15.26
CA ALA A 342 16.58 9.42 -14.23
C ALA A 342 16.65 10.37 -13.01
N GLY A 343 16.59 11.69 -13.25
CA GLY A 343 16.56 12.69 -12.19
C GLY A 343 15.29 12.61 -11.36
N VAL A 344 14.14 12.42 -12.02
CA VAL A 344 12.83 12.26 -11.36
C VAL A 344 12.81 11.03 -10.46
N VAL A 345 13.32 9.88 -10.94
CA VAL A 345 13.38 8.65 -10.14
C VAL A 345 14.31 8.82 -8.93
N ALA A 346 15.47 9.45 -9.12
CA ALA A 346 16.40 9.74 -8.02
C ALA A 346 15.78 10.67 -6.97
N GLU A 347 15.06 11.71 -7.41
CA GLU A 347 14.33 12.62 -6.53
C GLU A 347 13.24 11.89 -5.74
N ALA A 348 12.44 11.04 -6.40
CA ALA A 348 11.42 10.23 -5.75
C ALA A 348 11.98 9.30 -4.68
N ALA A 349 13.12 8.65 -4.97
CA ALA A 349 13.81 7.78 -4.01
C ALA A 349 14.35 8.58 -2.82
N GLN A 350 14.98 9.72 -3.05
CA GLN A 350 15.50 10.58 -1.97
C GLN A 350 14.37 11.15 -1.09
N ALA A 351 13.27 11.54 -1.70
CA ALA A 351 12.11 12.09 -1.00
C ALA A 351 11.21 11.02 -0.37
N LEU A 352 11.43 9.74 -0.68
CA LEU A 352 10.54 8.62 -0.35
C LEU A 352 9.08 8.90 -0.78
N SER A 353 8.91 9.46 -1.98
CA SER A 353 7.61 9.93 -2.47
C SER A 353 7.31 9.44 -3.89
N PRO A 354 6.40 8.45 -4.05
CA PRO A 354 5.97 7.96 -5.36
C PRO A 354 5.19 9.01 -6.16
N ALA A 355 4.65 10.04 -5.50
CA ALA A 355 3.90 11.14 -6.14
C ALA A 355 4.72 11.88 -7.20
N ILE A 356 6.04 11.93 -7.03
CA ILE A 356 6.96 12.56 -7.99
C ILE A 356 6.95 11.78 -9.31
N VAL A 357 7.02 10.45 -9.25
CA VAL A 357 6.94 9.58 -10.45
C VAL A 357 5.55 9.60 -11.07
N ALA A 358 4.49 9.62 -10.24
CA ALA A 358 3.11 9.71 -10.72
C ALA A 358 2.88 11.01 -11.52
N GLN A 359 3.26 12.15 -10.96
CA GLN A 359 3.11 13.45 -11.62
C GLN A 359 3.95 13.53 -12.90
N TYR A 360 5.16 12.96 -12.90
CA TYR A 360 5.98 12.87 -14.10
C TYR A 360 5.30 12.04 -15.20
N ALA A 361 4.76 10.87 -14.86
CA ALA A 361 4.06 10.02 -15.83
C ALA A 361 2.86 10.75 -16.47
N TYR A 362 2.12 11.53 -15.67
CA TYR A 362 1.05 12.39 -16.16
C TYR A 362 1.54 13.48 -17.11
N GLU A 363 2.59 14.23 -16.76
CA GLU A 363 3.12 15.29 -17.62
C GLU A 363 3.73 14.73 -18.92
N VAL A 364 4.35 13.54 -18.89
CA VAL A 364 4.79 12.84 -20.11
C VAL A 364 3.59 12.48 -21.00
N ALA A 365 2.54 11.89 -20.43
CA ALA A 365 1.32 11.54 -21.18
C ALA A 365 0.65 12.79 -21.79
N LYS A 366 0.56 13.87 -21.03
CA LYS A 366 0.01 15.16 -21.48
C LYS A 366 0.85 15.79 -22.59
N SER A 367 2.18 15.80 -22.44
CA SER A 367 3.12 16.28 -23.47
C SER A 367 3.00 15.46 -24.76
N TYR A 368 2.86 14.14 -24.65
CA TYR A 368 2.63 13.26 -25.79
C TYR A 368 1.29 13.53 -26.49
N ASN A 369 0.21 13.70 -25.73
CA ASN A 369 -1.10 14.03 -26.30
C ASN A 369 -1.03 15.34 -27.10
N ARG A 370 -0.33 16.35 -26.60
CA ARG A 370 -0.07 17.60 -27.33
C ARG A 370 0.70 17.34 -28.63
N PHE A 371 1.81 16.61 -28.56
CA PHE A 371 2.60 16.22 -29.75
C PHE A 371 1.73 15.49 -30.80
N TYR A 372 0.94 14.51 -30.37
CA TYR A 372 0.03 13.75 -31.23
C TYR A 372 -1.04 14.62 -31.92
N THR A 373 -1.53 15.66 -31.23
CA THR A 373 -2.53 16.58 -31.79
C THR A 373 -1.92 17.61 -32.74
N GLU A 374 -0.74 18.15 -32.40
CA GLU A 374 -0.12 19.22 -33.18
C GLU A 374 0.62 18.72 -34.42
N VAL A 375 1.08 17.46 -34.43
CA VAL A 375 2.01 16.96 -35.44
C VAL A 375 1.53 15.63 -36.03
N PRO A 376 1.41 15.49 -37.37
CA PRO A 376 1.05 14.22 -37.99
C PRO A 376 2.18 13.19 -37.84
N ILE A 377 1.84 11.99 -37.36
CA ILE A 377 2.81 10.89 -37.24
C ILE A 377 2.77 10.01 -38.49
N LEU A 378 1.77 9.13 -38.63
CA LEU A 378 1.70 8.16 -39.74
C LEU A 378 1.41 8.81 -41.10
N LYS A 379 0.74 9.97 -41.09
CA LYS A 379 0.39 10.74 -42.29
C LYS A 379 1.50 11.68 -42.76
N GLU A 380 2.64 11.73 -42.06
CA GLU A 380 3.80 12.51 -42.51
C GLU A 380 4.31 11.99 -43.87
N ALA A 381 4.68 12.89 -44.77
CA ALA A 381 5.19 12.53 -46.09
C ALA A 381 6.71 12.28 -46.06
N ASP A 382 7.43 13.04 -45.22
CA ASP A 382 8.86 12.88 -45.00
C ASP A 382 9.14 11.60 -44.18
N LEU A 383 9.81 10.63 -44.79
CA LEU A 383 10.07 9.34 -44.16
C LEU A 383 10.98 9.45 -42.93
N VAL A 384 11.96 10.36 -42.94
CA VAL A 384 12.88 10.56 -41.80
C VAL A 384 12.10 11.10 -40.61
N LYS A 385 11.24 12.11 -40.84
CA LYS A 385 10.38 12.67 -39.78
C LYS A 385 9.35 11.66 -39.29
N LYS A 386 8.73 10.90 -40.20
CA LYS A 386 7.77 9.84 -39.84
C LYS A 386 8.42 8.82 -38.92
N THR A 387 9.58 8.30 -39.32
CA THR A 387 10.30 7.30 -38.52
C THR A 387 10.75 7.86 -37.18
N PHE A 388 11.31 9.08 -37.15
CA PHE A 388 11.65 9.76 -35.91
C PHE A 388 10.45 9.88 -34.96
N ARG A 389 9.29 10.28 -35.46
CA ARG A 389 8.07 10.42 -34.66
C ARG A 389 7.56 9.09 -34.13
N VAL A 390 7.62 8.02 -34.92
CA VAL A 390 7.30 6.66 -34.47
C VAL A 390 8.27 6.22 -33.37
N ALA A 391 9.56 6.51 -33.51
CA ALA A 391 10.57 6.21 -32.49
C ALA A 391 10.35 7.02 -31.20
N LEU A 392 10.03 8.31 -31.30
CA LEU A 392 9.69 9.17 -30.17
C LEU A 392 8.43 8.67 -29.44
N SER A 393 7.41 8.26 -30.19
CA SER A 393 6.23 7.58 -29.63
C SER A 393 6.62 6.32 -28.87
N ALA A 394 7.43 5.44 -29.48
CA ALA A 394 7.89 4.21 -28.82
C ALA A 394 8.66 4.49 -27.52
N LYS A 395 9.56 5.47 -27.52
CA LYS A 395 10.31 5.84 -26.31
C LYS A 395 9.42 6.43 -25.21
N THR A 396 8.38 7.16 -25.62
CA THR A 396 7.36 7.66 -24.70
C THR A 396 6.58 6.52 -24.05
N ALA A 397 6.13 5.53 -24.83
CA ALA A 397 5.42 4.38 -24.29
C ALA A 397 6.29 3.56 -23.33
N GLU A 398 7.56 3.32 -23.66
CA GLU A 398 8.52 2.68 -22.76
C GLU A 398 8.64 3.45 -21.43
N THR A 399 8.79 4.78 -21.51
CA THR A 399 8.93 5.64 -20.33
C THR A 399 7.66 5.63 -19.47
N ILE A 400 6.47 5.69 -20.07
CA ILE A 400 5.19 5.57 -19.37
C ILE A 400 5.08 4.21 -18.68
N LYS A 401 5.37 3.13 -19.41
CA LYS A 401 5.30 1.76 -18.88
C LYS A 401 6.24 1.56 -17.70
N THR A 402 7.48 2.02 -17.79
CA THR A 402 8.45 1.91 -16.69
C THR A 402 8.04 2.79 -15.51
N SER A 403 7.56 4.01 -15.74
CA SER A 403 7.09 4.90 -14.67
C SER A 403 5.89 4.34 -13.92
N LEU A 404 4.87 3.85 -14.63
CA LEU A 404 3.71 3.19 -14.02
C LEU A 404 4.09 1.85 -13.38
N GLY A 405 5.05 1.12 -13.95
CA GLY A 405 5.60 -0.10 -13.35
C GLY A 405 6.22 0.13 -11.97
N LEU A 406 6.95 1.23 -11.77
CA LEU A 406 7.46 1.62 -10.44
C LEU A 406 6.34 1.92 -9.42
N LEU A 407 5.15 2.24 -9.90
CA LEU A 407 3.95 2.47 -9.08
C LEU A 407 3.09 1.20 -8.93
N GLY A 408 3.55 0.06 -9.46
CA GLY A 408 2.79 -1.19 -9.48
C GLY A 408 1.55 -1.14 -10.38
N ILE A 409 1.54 -0.26 -11.39
CA ILE A 409 0.41 -0.05 -12.30
C ILE A 409 0.75 -0.67 -13.67
N ALA A 410 -0.10 -1.61 -14.11
CA ALA A 410 -0.02 -2.18 -15.44
C ALA A 410 -0.59 -1.22 -16.50
N VAL A 411 -0.15 -1.38 -17.76
CA VAL A 411 -0.65 -0.61 -18.90
C VAL A 411 -1.26 -1.54 -19.96
N PRO A 412 -2.47 -1.25 -20.48
CA PRO A 412 -3.12 -2.09 -21.48
C PRO A 412 -2.59 -1.81 -22.88
N GLU A 413 -2.38 -2.84 -23.69
CA GLU A 413 -1.95 -2.71 -25.11
C GLU A 413 -3.08 -2.22 -26.04
N ARG A 414 -4.34 -2.35 -25.61
CA ARG A 414 -5.57 -1.96 -26.32
C ARG A 414 -6.57 -1.38 -25.31
N MET A 415 -7.22 -0.29 -25.69
CA MET A 415 -8.21 0.43 -24.87
C MET A 415 -9.12 1.29 -25.74
#